data_AF-A0A1J1GQ63-F1
#
_entry.id   AF-A0A1J1GQ63-F1
#
_cell.length_a   1.000
_cell.length_b   1.000
_cell.length_c   1.000
_cell.angle_alpha   90.00
_cell.angle_beta   90.00
_cell.angle_gamma   90.00
#
_symmetry.space_group_name_H-M   'P 1'
#
loop_
_entity.id
_entity.type
_entity.pdbx_description
1 polymer ?
#
loop_
_entity_poly.entity_id
_entity_poly.type
_entity_poly.pdbx_seq_one_letter_code
_entity_poly.pdbx_strand_id
1 'polypeptide(L)'
;MFIPQRLIVHYHHCSINNIGDIFIDYINVQLFFLKNFFNCSLIQFVEEIHPYSNNGSYPYAFNTLEGNVLHDTEIIDYMKNIYLFDLADYEMYIGLINELNIILIYYLWVDDNIYNNFTKKIYKDRFFYLYYIYLIRKLRKENLEKCQMRGLDNHKLNITRLKTILNILDETIGNSVNSTNRSDICYFHSVCFSVLSIFYSIPSKFNKELQAVLISRPNLIEFVKNINNKYKIWKNEKVFLSGINDVFFKSM
;
A
#
# COMPACT_ATOMS: atom_id res chain seq x y z
N MET A 1 33.97 17.90 -5.66
CA MET A 1 32.74 17.69 -6.45
C MET A 1 31.68 17.19 -5.49
N PHE A 2 30.65 17.98 -5.16
CA PHE A 2 29.58 17.50 -4.30
C PHE A 2 28.71 16.53 -5.10
N ILE A 3 28.68 15.27 -4.67
CA ILE A 3 27.64 14.33 -5.11
C ILE A 3 26.35 14.77 -4.39
N PRO A 4 25.29 15.18 -5.10
CA PRO A 4 24.05 15.55 -4.45
C PRO A 4 23.48 14.32 -3.73
N GLN A 5 23.10 14.47 -2.47
CA GLN A 5 22.47 13.41 -1.68
C GLN A 5 21.27 12.85 -2.45
N ARG A 6 21.27 11.53 -2.70
CA ARG A 6 20.16 10.82 -3.30
C ARG A 6 19.83 9.57 -2.50
N LEU A 7 18.54 9.28 -2.46
CA LEU A 7 18.02 8.00 -1.99
C LEU A 7 17.58 7.22 -3.23
N ILE A 8 18.43 6.33 -3.72
CA ILE A 8 18.17 5.52 -4.91
C ILE A 8 17.39 4.28 -4.46
N VAL A 9 16.06 4.38 -4.52
CA VAL A 9 15.13 3.32 -4.10
C VAL A 9 14.99 2.31 -5.25
N HIS A 10 15.54 1.12 -5.06
CA HIS A 10 15.30 -0.03 -5.92
C HIS A 10 13.98 -0.69 -5.52
N TYR A 11 13.06 -0.79 -6.47
CA TYR A 11 11.67 -1.21 -6.24
C TYR A 11 11.14 -2.07 -7.39
N HIS A 12 9.90 -2.56 -7.23
CA HIS A 12 9.29 -3.63 -8.04
C HIS A 12 7.74 -3.46 -7.96
N HIS A 13 6.95 -3.55 -9.05
CA HIS A 13 5.49 -3.18 -9.05
C HIS A 13 4.46 -4.10 -8.35
N CYS A 14 4.33 -5.40 -8.68
CA CYS A 14 4.12 -6.34 -7.56
C CYS A 14 5.44 -6.43 -6.79
N SER A 15 6.58 -6.18 -7.44
CA SER A 15 7.18 -6.76 -8.68
C SER A 15 6.42 -7.10 -10.00
N ILE A 16 6.52 -6.52 -11.22
CA ILE A 16 7.41 -5.57 -11.94
C ILE A 16 6.67 -4.88 -13.14
N ASN A 17 7.31 -3.95 -13.85
CA ASN A 17 6.92 -3.12 -15.01
C ASN A 17 6.08 -3.69 -16.18
N ASN A 18 5.66 -2.76 -17.04
CA ASN A 18 5.10 -2.90 -18.40
C ASN A 18 3.79 -3.68 -18.56
N ILE A 19 3.20 -4.16 -17.47
CA ILE A 19 1.75 -4.38 -17.36
C ILE A 19 1.28 -3.58 -16.14
N GLY A 20 0.11 -2.95 -16.21
CA GLY A 20 -0.30 -1.90 -15.27
C GLY A 20 -0.23 -2.30 -13.78
N ASP A 21 0.19 -1.38 -12.93
CA ASP A 21 0.39 -1.51 -11.49
C ASP A 21 -0.78 -2.16 -10.75
N ILE A 22 -0.44 -3.16 -9.94
CA ILE A 22 -1.29 -3.75 -8.90
C ILE A 22 -0.38 -3.96 -7.70
N PHE A 23 -0.29 -2.94 -6.84
CA PHE A 23 0.57 -2.99 -5.67
C PHE A 23 -0.03 -3.93 -4.62
N ILE A 24 0.83 -4.75 -4.01
CA ILE A 24 0.50 -5.66 -2.89
C ILE A 24 1.16 -5.22 -1.59
N ASP A 25 2.21 -4.40 -1.68
CA ASP A 25 2.88 -3.77 -0.56
C ASP A 25 2.53 -2.28 -0.48
N TYR A 26 2.16 -1.82 0.72
CA TYR A 26 1.81 -0.43 1.00
C TYR A 26 3.03 0.48 1.07
N ILE A 27 4.23 -0.03 1.42
CA ILE A 27 5.45 0.78 1.51
C ILE A 27 5.80 1.35 0.13
N ASN A 28 5.71 0.53 -0.92
CA ASN A 28 5.84 0.99 -2.31
C ASN A 28 4.84 2.11 -2.67
N VAL A 29 3.55 1.95 -2.36
CA VAL A 29 2.54 3.00 -2.62
C VAL A 29 2.83 4.27 -1.84
N GLN A 30 3.30 4.13 -0.59
CA GLN A 30 3.68 5.25 0.27
C GLN A 30 4.89 5.99 -0.28
N LEU A 31 5.92 5.29 -0.76
CA LEU A 31 7.09 5.90 -1.39
C LEU A 31 6.69 6.73 -2.63
N PHE A 32 5.75 6.25 -3.46
CA PHE A 32 5.20 7.05 -4.56
C PHE A 32 4.38 8.25 -4.08
N PHE A 33 3.59 8.11 -3.02
CA PHE A 33 2.88 9.22 -2.40
C PHE A 33 3.88 10.29 -1.97
N LEU A 34 4.89 9.92 -1.19
CA LEU A 34 5.86 10.87 -0.64
C LEU A 34 6.68 11.53 -1.76
N LYS A 35 7.08 10.80 -2.80
CA LYS A 35 7.72 11.38 -4.00
C LYS A 35 6.82 12.40 -4.71
N ASN A 36 5.59 12.04 -5.05
CA ASN A 36 4.72 12.85 -5.90
C ASN A 36 4.05 13.99 -5.14
N PHE A 37 3.54 13.74 -3.93
CA PHE A 37 2.79 14.71 -3.13
C PHE A 37 3.71 15.71 -2.43
N PHE A 38 4.70 15.25 -1.65
CA PHE A 38 5.63 16.13 -0.94
C PHE A 38 6.78 16.65 -1.82
N ASN A 39 6.85 16.20 -3.08
CA ASN A 39 7.91 16.57 -4.03
C ASN A 39 9.32 16.27 -3.49
N CYS A 40 9.50 15.08 -2.89
CA CYS A 40 10.77 14.64 -2.32
C CYS A 40 11.85 14.47 -3.39
N SER A 41 12.53 15.57 -3.72
CA SER A 41 13.40 15.71 -4.89
C SER A 41 14.57 14.72 -4.91
N LEU A 42 15.16 14.43 -3.74
CA LEU A 42 16.35 13.57 -3.58
C LEU A 42 16.08 12.08 -3.84
N ILE A 43 14.82 11.65 -3.88
CA ILE A 43 14.45 10.25 -4.14
C ILE A 43 14.55 9.96 -5.64
N GLN A 44 15.25 8.91 -6.00
CA GLN A 44 15.30 8.37 -7.36
C GLN A 44 14.79 6.92 -7.33
N PHE A 45 13.71 6.63 -8.04
CA PHE A 45 13.24 5.26 -8.20
C PHE A 45 14.03 4.56 -9.32
N VAL A 46 14.55 3.37 -9.02
CA VAL A 46 15.13 2.44 -9.98
C VAL A 46 14.27 1.19 -9.98
N GLU A 47 13.82 0.81 -11.17
CA GLU A 47 13.01 -0.38 -11.36
C GLU A 47 13.86 -1.51 -11.91
N GLU A 48 13.76 -2.69 -11.29
CA GLU A 48 14.55 -3.87 -11.61
C GLU A 48 13.89 -4.73 -12.71
N ILE A 49 14.29 -6.01 -12.83
CA ILE A 49 13.40 -7.07 -13.34
C ILE A 49 13.32 -8.30 -12.41
N HIS A 50 14.29 -8.48 -11.50
CA HIS A 50 14.52 -9.77 -10.84
C HIS A 50 13.97 -9.86 -9.39
N PRO A 51 13.26 -10.93 -8.98
CA PRO A 51 12.58 -11.03 -7.67
C PRO A 51 13.47 -10.93 -6.43
N TYR A 52 14.78 -11.01 -6.61
CA TYR A 52 15.78 -11.02 -5.53
C TYR A 52 16.92 -10.07 -5.88
N SER A 53 17.37 -9.30 -4.91
CA SER A 53 18.65 -8.58 -4.98
C SER A 53 19.69 -9.30 -4.12
N ASN A 54 20.97 -9.06 -4.42
CA ASN A 54 22.05 -9.38 -3.47
C ASN A 54 21.91 -8.55 -2.17
N ASN A 55 21.16 -7.44 -2.23
CA ASN A 55 20.79 -6.61 -1.09
C ASN A 55 19.45 -7.03 -0.45
N GLY A 56 18.96 -8.25 -0.70
CA GLY A 56 17.76 -8.79 -0.06
C GLY A 56 16.44 -8.48 -0.77
N SER A 57 15.42 -8.11 0.02
CA SER A 57 14.05 -7.85 -0.42
C SER A 57 13.84 -6.43 -0.97
N TYR A 58 12.74 -6.24 -1.70
CA TYR A 58 12.30 -4.95 -2.21
C TYR A 58 11.10 -4.45 -1.39
N PRO A 59 11.00 -3.14 -1.11
CA PRO A 59 11.92 -2.09 -1.54
C PRO A 59 13.21 -2.03 -0.69
N TYR A 60 14.33 -1.68 -1.32
CA TYR A 60 15.55 -1.27 -0.62
C TYR A 60 16.08 0.02 -1.25
N ALA A 61 16.88 0.79 -0.53
CA ALA A 61 17.42 2.06 -1.02
C ALA A 61 18.92 2.19 -0.77
N PHE A 62 19.68 2.58 -1.79
CA PHE A 62 21.04 3.07 -1.61
C PHE A 62 21.00 4.55 -1.22
N ASN A 63 21.61 4.87 -0.09
CA ASN A 63 21.84 6.24 0.33
C ASN A 63 23.23 6.69 -0.16
N THR A 64 23.26 7.63 -1.11
CA THR A 64 24.52 8.07 -1.73
C THR A 64 25.37 9.00 -0.85
N LEU A 65 24.92 9.34 0.37
CA LEU A 65 25.66 10.17 1.32
C LEU A 65 26.43 9.32 2.34
N GLU A 66 25.78 8.34 2.96
CA GLU A 66 26.40 7.45 3.96
C GLU A 66 26.97 6.15 3.36
N GLY A 67 26.57 5.78 2.15
CA GLY A 67 27.01 4.53 1.50
C GLY A 67 26.36 3.26 2.06
N ASN A 68 25.35 3.40 2.92
CA ASN A 68 24.55 2.29 3.45
C ASN A 68 23.38 1.92 2.54
N VAL A 69 22.84 0.71 2.77
CA VAL A 69 21.55 0.26 2.22
C VAL A 69 20.51 0.35 3.34
N LEU A 70 19.30 0.80 2.99
CA LEU A 70 18.14 0.87 3.87
C LEU A 70 17.03 -0.04 3.33
N HIS A 71 16.28 -0.70 4.21
CA HIS A 71 15.26 -1.69 3.87
C HIS A 71 13.87 -1.32 4.41
N ASP A 72 12.82 -1.70 3.70
CA ASP A 72 11.42 -1.59 4.15
C ASP A 72 11.08 -0.20 4.78
N THR A 73 10.86 -0.14 6.10
CA THR A 73 10.51 1.09 6.82
C THR A 73 11.69 2.03 7.09
N GLU A 74 12.94 1.54 7.07
CA GLU A 74 14.14 2.36 7.29
C GLU A 74 14.25 3.47 6.22
N ILE A 75 13.80 3.17 4.99
CA ILE A 75 13.71 4.11 3.87
C ILE A 75 12.77 5.28 4.22
N ILE A 76 11.62 4.96 4.85
CA ILE A 76 10.59 5.91 5.25
C ILE A 76 11.09 6.74 6.45
N ASP A 77 11.73 6.12 7.44
CA ASP A 77 12.26 6.81 8.61
C ASP A 77 13.41 7.77 8.26
N TYR A 78 14.29 7.36 7.33
CA TYR A 78 15.30 8.24 6.75
C TYR A 78 14.68 9.45 6.04
N MET A 79 13.57 9.25 5.32
CA MET A 79 12.83 10.33 4.68
C MET A 79 12.13 11.27 5.67
N LYS A 80 11.58 10.78 6.79
CA LYS A 80 11.03 11.65 7.85
C LYS A 80 12.09 12.62 8.36
N ASN A 81 13.30 12.13 8.63
CA ASN A 81 14.41 12.93 9.14
C ASN A 81 14.89 14.01 8.14
N ILE A 82 14.84 13.73 6.82
CA ILE A 82 15.26 14.68 5.77
C ILE A 82 14.18 15.72 5.46
N TYR A 83 12.93 15.29 5.31
CA TYR A 83 11.86 16.15 4.83
C TYR A 83 11.01 16.78 5.93
N LEU A 84 11.24 16.40 7.20
CA LEU A 84 10.57 16.94 8.39
C LEU A 84 9.04 16.95 8.23
N PHE A 85 8.49 15.83 7.78
CA PHE A 85 7.04 15.68 7.62
C PHE A 85 6.33 15.87 8.98
N ASP A 86 5.13 16.45 8.97
CA ASP A 86 4.28 16.48 10.15
C ASP A 86 3.80 15.05 10.49
N LEU A 87 4.12 14.62 11.72
CA LEU A 87 3.82 13.30 12.26
C LEU A 87 2.72 13.30 13.34
N ALA A 88 2.18 14.45 13.76
CA ALA A 88 1.32 14.54 14.94
C ALA A 88 0.09 13.60 14.86
N ASP A 89 -0.66 13.66 13.75
CA ASP A 89 -1.78 12.75 13.47
C ASP A 89 -1.31 11.29 13.38
N TYR A 90 -0.14 11.05 12.79
CA TYR A 90 0.36 9.69 12.59
C TYR A 90 0.75 9.04 13.92
N GLU A 91 1.37 9.77 14.84
CA GLU A 91 1.69 9.27 16.17
C GLU A 91 0.41 9.01 16.98
N MET A 92 -0.60 9.86 16.86
CA MET A 92 -1.91 9.65 17.47
C MET A 92 -2.62 8.38 16.96
N TYR A 93 -2.52 8.09 15.65
CA TYR A 93 -3.24 6.97 15.02
C TYR A 93 -2.37 5.74 14.67
N ILE A 94 -1.10 5.70 15.09
CA ILE A 94 -0.14 4.64 14.69
C ILE A 94 -0.63 3.21 15.02
N GLY A 95 -1.33 3.02 16.16
CA GLY A 95 -1.91 1.74 16.54
C GLY A 95 -3.00 1.27 15.57
N LEU A 96 -3.90 2.17 15.20
CA LEU A 96 -5.00 1.94 14.24
C LEU A 96 -4.45 1.64 12.84
N ILE A 97 -3.41 2.36 12.41
CA ILE A 97 -2.76 2.17 11.10
C ILE A 97 -2.04 0.82 11.04
N ASN A 98 -1.38 0.41 12.12
CA ASN A 98 -0.80 -0.92 12.24
C ASN A 98 -1.85 -2.05 12.22
N GLU A 99 -3.02 -1.84 12.83
CA GLU A 99 -4.12 -2.80 12.77
C GLU A 99 -4.74 -2.88 11.35
N LEU A 100 -4.93 -1.75 10.68
CA LEU A 100 -5.38 -1.71 9.28
C LEU A 100 -4.41 -2.46 8.35
N ASN A 101 -3.10 -2.24 8.51
CA ASN A 101 -2.05 -2.91 7.74
C ASN A 101 -2.08 -4.43 7.91
N ILE A 102 -2.17 -4.94 9.14
CA ILE A 102 -2.16 -6.40 9.35
C ILE A 102 -3.48 -7.06 8.93
N ILE A 103 -4.61 -6.33 8.96
CA ILE A 103 -5.88 -6.78 8.35
C ILE A 103 -5.76 -6.83 6.81
N LEU A 104 -5.09 -5.87 6.17
CA LEU A 104 -4.81 -5.95 4.72
C LEU A 104 -3.98 -7.20 4.38
N ILE A 105 -2.92 -7.46 5.16
CA ILE A 105 -2.09 -8.67 5.00
C ILE A 105 -2.92 -9.95 5.15
N TYR A 106 -3.87 -9.99 6.10
CA TYR A 106 -4.82 -11.11 6.23
C TYR A 106 -5.63 -11.34 4.94
N TYR A 107 -6.24 -10.30 4.38
CA TYR A 107 -7.05 -10.47 3.16
C TYR A 107 -6.21 -10.79 1.92
N LEU A 108 -4.97 -10.31 1.82
CA LEU A 108 -4.11 -10.62 0.67
C LEU A 108 -3.50 -12.02 0.73
N TRP A 109 -3.18 -12.55 1.91
CA TRP A 109 -2.38 -13.78 2.05
C TRP A 109 -3.11 -14.95 2.73
N VAL A 110 -4.12 -14.69 3.57
CA VAL A 110 -4.82 -15.70 4.38
C VAL A 110 -6.16 -16.08 3.76
N ASP A 111 -6.99 -15.11 3.35
CA ASP A 111 -8.24 -15.37 2.60
C ASP A 111 -7.92 -16.13 1.30
N ASP A 112 -8.31 -17.42 1.23
CA ASP A 112 -7.97 -18.27 0.10
C ASP A 112 -8.59 -17.81 -1.23
N ASN A 113 -9.72 -17.11 -1.21
CA ASN A 113 -10.41 -16.71 -2.44
C ASN A 113 -9.76 -15.46 -3.04
N ILE A 114 -9.43 -14.46 -2.20
CA ILE A 114 -8.61 -13.31 -2.62
C ILE A 114 -7.20 -13.79 -2.97
N TYR A 115 -6.54 -14.58 -2.12
CA TYR A 115 -5.19 -15.05 -2.39
C TYR A 115 -5.08 -15.79 -3.72
N ASN A 116 -5.94 -16.78 -4.01
CA ASN A 116 -5.79 -17.58 -5.22
C ASN A 116 -6.15 -16.84 -6.52
N ASN A 117 -7.09 -15.89 -6.48
CA ASN A 117 -7.62 -15.22 -7.68
C ASN A 117 -7.07 -13.80 -7.92
N PHE A 118 -6.64 -13.12 -6.87
CA PHE A 118 -6.02 -11.79 -6.91
C PHE A 118 -4.50 -11.91 -6.63
N THR A 119 -4.10 -12.04 -5.36
CA THR A 119 -2.70 -11.93 -4.91
C THR A 119 -1.75 -12.85 -5.68
N LYS A 120 -2.03 -14.16 -5.70
CA LYS A 120 -1.23 -15.18 -6.41
C LYS A 120 -1.17 -14.95 -7.91
N LYS A 121 -2.26 -14.45 -8.52
CA LYS A 121 -2.30 -14.14 -9.95
C LYS A 121 -1.39 -12.96 -10.27
N ILE A 122 -1.41 -11.92 -9.43
CA ILE A 122 -0.56 -10.74 -9.55
C ILE A 122 0.94 -11.11 -9.58
N TYR A 123 1.39 -12.06 -8.74
CA TYR A 123 2.76 -12.60 -8.85
C TYR A 123 2.97 -13.51 -10.07
N LYS A 124 2.01 -14.40 -10.37
CA LYS A 124 2.11 -15.35 -11.51
C LYS A 124 2.26 -14.65 -12.85
N ASP A 125 1.51 -13.57 -13.06
CA ASP A 125 1.43 -12.88 -14.36
C ASP A 125 2.65 -12.00 -14.65
N ARG A 126 3.57 -11.83 -13.67
CA ARG A 126 4.78 -10.98 -13.82
C ARG A 126 6.12 -11.70 -13.66
N PHE A 127 6.13 -12.90 -13.10
CA PHE A 127 7.37 -13.63 -12.80
C PHE A 127 7.50 -14.94 -13.59
N PHE A 128 8.74 -15.23 -14.02
CA PHE A 128 9.10 -16.53 -14.56
C PHE A 128 8.76 -17.65 -13.56
N TYR A 129 8.28 -18.79 -14.07
CA TYR A 129 7.47 -19.72 -13.27
C TYR A 129 8.16 -20.30 -12.04
N LEU A 130 9.48 -20.58 -12.12
CA LEU A 130 10.25 -21.07 -10.98
C LEU A 130 10.29 -20.04 -9.83
N TYR A 131 10.49 -18.75 -10.15
CA TYR A 131 10.56 -17.71 -9.14
C TYR A 131 9.21 -17.44 -8.49
N TYR A 132 8.10 -17.35 -9.26
CA TYR A 132 6.79 -17.10 -8.64
C TYR A 132 6.39 -18.24 -7.70
N ILE A 133 6.67 -19.50 -8.07
CA ILE A 133 6.30 -20.67 -7.25
C ILE A 133 7.02 -20.67 -5.90
N TYR A 134 8.33 -20.34 -5.89
CA TYR A 134 9.09 -20.24 -4.66
C TYR A 134 8.71 -19.00 -3.83
N LEU A 135 8.67 -17.82 -4.47
CA LEU A 135 8.35 -16.54 -3.83
C LEU A 135 6.97 -16.55 -3.17
N ILE A 136 5.93 -16.99 -3.88
CA ILE A 136 4.56 -16.98 -3.34
C ILE A 136 4.40 -17.95 -2.16
N ARG A 137 5.12 -19.09 -2.18
CA ARG A 137 5.12 -20.06 -1.08
C ARG A 137 5.81 -19.49 0.16
N LYS A 138 6.97 -18.84 -0.01
CA LYS A 138 7.69 -18.16 1.08
C LYS A 138 6.83 -17.07 1.71
N LEU A 139 6.38 -16.09 0.90
CA LEU A 139 5.61 -14.95 1.37
C LEU A 139 4.26 -15.35 1.99
N ARG A 140 3.56 -16.36 1.43
CA ARG A 140 2.32 -16.85 2.05
C ARG A 140 2.58 -17.47 3.42
N LYS A 141 3.63 -18.28 3.57
CA LYS A 141 3.99 -18.86 4.87
C LYS A 141 4.28 -17.76 5.91
N GLU A 142 5.17 -16.83 5.57
CA GLU A 142 5.59 -15.75 6.47
C GLU A 142 4.42 -14.86 6.88
N ASN A 143 3.50 -14.55 5.97
CA ASN A 143 2.33 -13.72 6.28
C ASN A 143 1.21 -14.50 6.99
N LEU A 144 1.06 -15.81 6.78
CA LEU A 144 0.22 -16.68 7.62
C LEU A 144 0.70 -16.68 9.08
N GLU A 145 2.01 -16.88 9.29
CA GLU A 145 2.63 -16.88 10.64
C GLU A 145 2.45 -15.52 11.32
N LYS A 146 2.70 -14.40 10.62
CA LYS A 146 2.44 -13.04 11.12
C LYS A 146 0.97 -12.81 11.52
N CYS A 147 0.01 -13.27 10.71
CA CYS A 147 -1.41 -13.11 11.01
C CYS A 147 -1.87 -13.98 12.19
N GLN A 148 -1.33 -15.19 12.33
CA GLN A 148 -1.58 -16.07 13.48
C GLN A 148 -1.06 -15.46 14.79
N MET A 149 0.20 -14.98 14.79
CA MET A 149 0.80 -14.29 15.96
C MET A 149 0.05 -13.02 16.38
N ARG A 150 -0.79 -12.45 15.50
CA ARG A 150 -1.58 -11.23 15.74
C ARG A 150 -3.07 -11.50 16.01
N GLY A 151 -3.50 -12.76 16.09
CA GLY A 151 -4.89 -13.11 16.40
C GLY A 151 -5.89 -12.65 15.33
N LEU A 152 -5.56 -12.89 14.06
CA LEU A 152 -6.37 -12.59 12.87
C LEU A 152 -6.92 -13.86 12.19
N ASP A 153 -6.96 -14.98 12.91
CA ASP A 153 -7.56 -16.24 12.48
C ASP A 153 -9.08 -16.11 12.27
N ASN A 154 -9.76 -15.30 13.09
CA ASN A 154 -11.21 -15.13 13.04
C ASN A 154 -11.66 -14.04 12.05
N HIS A 155 -12.21 -14.48 10.91
CA HIS A 155 -12.75 -13.59 9.86
C HIS A 155 -13.74 -12.53 10.36
N LYS A 156 -14.69 -12.92 11.24
CA LYS A 156 -15.74 -12.01 11.74
C LYS A 156 -15.15 -10.95 12.67
N LEU A 157 -14.12 -11.30 13.43
CA LEU A 157 -13.37 -10.34 14.25
C LEU A 157 -12.61 -9.35 13.36
N ASN A 158 -11.98 -9.80 12.28
CA ASN A 158 -11.26 -8.95 11.33
C ASN A 158 -12.21 -7.98 10.59
N ILE A 159 -13.39 -8.46 10.16
CA ILE A 159 -14.48 -7.63 9.63
C ILE A 159 -14.94 -6.58 10.65
N THR A 160 -15.06 -6.95 11.93
CA THR A 160 -15.54 -6.05 12.98
C THR A 160 -14.50 -4.96 13.31
N ARG A 161 -13.23 -5.35 13.45
CA ARG A 161 -12.09 -4.42 13.58
C ARG A 161 -12.03 -3.44 12.41
N LEU A 162 -12.12 -3.94 11.17
CA LEU A 162 -12.09 -3.12 9.96
C LEU A 162 -13.24 -2.09 9.94
N LYS A 163 -14.48 -2.48 10.32
CA LYS A 163 -15.60 -1.53 10.45
C LYS A 163 -15.26 -0.40 11.44
N THR A 164 -14.75 -0.72 12.63
CA THR A 164 -14.37 0.29 13.64
C THR A 164 -13.27 1.22 13.13
N ILE A 165 -12.23 0.66 12.50
CA ILE A 165 -11.11 1.43 11.93
C ILE A 165 -11.61 2.37 10.83
N LEU A 166 -12.44 1.89 9.90
CA LEU A 166 -12.98 2.73 8.83
C LEU A 166 -13.94 3.80 9.34
N ASN A 167 -14.64 3.63 10.47
CA ASN A 167 -15.41 4.71 11.09
C ASN A 167 -14.48 5.85 11.55
N ILE A 168 -13.45 5.52 12.33
CA ILE A 168 -12.49 6.49 12.87
C ILE A 168 -11.74 7.20 11.72
N LEU A 169 -11.41 6.49 10.65
CA LEU A 169 -10.82 7.08 9.45
C LEU A 169 -11.80 7.98 8.70
N ASP A 170 -13.08 7.62 8.57
CA ASP A 170 -14.08 8.47 7.88
C ASP A 170 -14.38 9.74 8.69
N GLU A 171 -14.38 9.66 10.02
CA GLU A 171 -14.53 10.82 10.93
C GLU A 171 -13.30 11.76 10.92
N THR A 172 -12.08 11.21 10.82
CA THR A 172 -10.83 12.01 10.82
C THR A 172 -10.51 12.58 9.44
N ILE A 173 -10.51 11.74 8.40
CA ILE A 173 -10.18 12.12 7.02
C ILE A 173 -11.35 12.82 6.33
N GLY A 174 -12.61 12.54 6.70
CA GLY A 174 -13.80 13.14 6.07
C GLY A 174 -13.77 14.67 6.01
N ASN A 175 -13.15 15.31 6.99
CA ASN A 175 -12.98 16.76 7.04
C ASN A 175 -11.93 17.28 6.02
N SER A 176 -10.90 16.50 5.69
CA SER A 176 -9.87 16.89 4.71
C SER A 176 -10.22 16.55 3.27
N VAL A 177 -11.19 15.65 3.00
CA VAL A 177 -11.60 15.28 1.62
C VAL A 177 -12.08 16.48 0.79
N ASN A 178 -12.75 17.43 1.44
CA ASN A 178 -13.25 18.66 0.81
C ASN A 178 -12.17 19.75 0.66
N SER A 179 -10.97 19.55 1.21
CA SER A 179 -9.88 20.53 1.13
C SER A 179 -9.17 20.46 -0.23
N THR A 180 -9.06 21.62 -0.89
CA THR A 180 -8.28 21.75 -2.14
C THR A 180 -6.80 22.07 -1.87
N ASN A 181 -6.47 22.49 -0.65
CA ASN A 181 -5.16 22.95 -0.24
C ASN A 181 -4.14 21.80 -0.10
N ARG A 182 -2.85 22.14 -0.19
CA ARG A 182 -1.74 21.19 -0.01
C ARG A 182 -1.25 21.10 1.45
N SER A 183 -1.64 22.05 2.29
CA SER A 183 -1.37 22.08 3.73
C SER A 183 -2.08 20.96 4.49
N ASP A 184 -3.24 20.53 4.00
CA ASP A 184 -4.22 19.78 4.79
C ASP A 184 -4.01 18.25 4.66
N ILE A 185 -2.92 17.84 4.00
CA ILE A 185 -2.52 16.45 3.74
C ILE A 185 -1.11 16.23 4.35
N CYS A 186 -1.09 15.82 5.62
CA CYS A 186 0.10 15.43 6.39
C CYS A 186 0.58 13.99 6.09
N TYR A 187 1.62 13.52 6.79
CA TYR A 187 2.18 12.16 6.59
C TYR A 187 1.15 11.05 6.88
N PHE A 188 0.26 11.22 7.87
CA PHE A 188 -0.81 10.26 8.18
C PHE A 188 -1.68 9.94 6.95
N HIS A 189 -2.09 10.96 6.20
CA HIS A 189 -2.86 10.80 4.95
C HIS A 189 -2.10 9.97 3.90
N SER A 190 -0.76 10.04 3.85
CA SER A 190 0.05 9.21 2.96
C SER A 190 -0.05 7.72 3.28
N VAL A 191 -0.08 7.36 4.56
CA VAL A 191 -0.23 5.97 4.98
C VAL A 191 -1.66 5.50 4.73
N CYS A 192 -2.66 6.30 5.13
CA CYS A 192 -4.07 5.99 4.90
C CYS A 192 -4.38 5.71 3.43
N PHE A 193 -3.92 6.57 2.51
CA PHE A 193 -4.05 6.33 1.07
C PHE A 193 -3.39 5.01 0.64
N SER A 194 -2.18 4.74 1.14
CA SER A 194 -1.38 3.59 0.71
C SER A 194 -2.00 2.25 1.07
N VAL A 195 -2.71 2.17 2.21
CA VAL A 195 -3.40 0.95 2.64
C VAL A 195 -4.81 0.85 2.05
N LEU A 196 -5.57 1.95 2.05
CA LEU A 196 -6.95 1.98 1.53
C LEU A 196 -7.01 1.77 0.01
N SER A 197 -6.06 2.32 -0.76
CA SER A 197 -6.01 2.13 -2.21
C SER A 197 -5.81 0.68 -2.63
N ILE A 198 -5.04 -0.11 -1.86
CA ILE A 198 -4.90 -1.56 -2.09
C ILE A 198 -6.20 -2.27 -1.73
N PHE A 199 -6.78 -2.01 -0.56
CA PHE A 199 -8.08 -2.56 -0.13
C PHE A 199 -9.18 -2.39 -1.19
N TYR A 200 -9.41 -1.15 -1.65
CA TYR A 200 -10.43 -0.84 -2.64
C TYR A 200 -10.14 -1.40 -4.04
N SER A 201 -8.90 -1.83 -4.31
CA SER A 201 -8.48 -2.45 -5.55
C SER A 201 -8.61 -3.99 -5.55
N ILE A 202 -9.06 -4.60 -4.44
CA ILE A 202 -9.43 -6.03 -4.37
C ILE A 202 -10.82 -6.22 -5.02
N PRO A 203 -10.98 -7.02 -6.10
CA PRO A 203 -12.27 -7.19 -6.77
C PRO A 203 -13.37 -7.78 -5.87
N SER A 204 -14.53 -7.11 -5.80
CA SER A 204 -15.64 -7.42 -4.88
C SER A 204 -16.20 -8.83 -4.98
N LYS A 205 -16.05 -9.47 -6.15
CA LYS A 205 -16.43 -10.87 -6.40
C LYS A 205 -15.63 -11.89 -5.58
N PHE A 206 -14.47 -11.53 -5.02
CA PHE A 206 -13.66 -12.43 -4.20
C PHE A 206 -14.05 -12.43 -2.72
N ASN A 207 -14.45 -11.28 -2.15
CA ASN A 207 -15.06 -11.26 -0.82
C ASN A 207 -16.13 -10.16 -0.71
N LYS A 208 -17.40 -10.59 -0.65
CA LYS A 208 -18.56 -9.69 -0.56
C LYS A 208 -18.72 -9.04 0.82
N GLU A 209 -18.30 -9.70 1.90
CA GLU A 209 -18.42 -9.15 3.26
C GLU A 209 -17.39 -8.04 3.48
N LEU A 210 -16.14 -8.27 3.05
CA LEU A 210 -15.11 -7.23 2.94
C LEU A 210 -15.59 -6.05 2.09
N GLN A 211 -16.14 -6.32 0.90
CA GLN A 211 -16.63 -5.24 0.04
C GLN A 211 -17.73 -4.41 0.70
N ALA A 212 -18.69 -5.06 1.37
CA ALA A 212 -19.79 -4.38 2.06
C ALA A 212 -19.28 -3.46 3.19
N VAL A 213 -18.18 -3.83 3.86
CA VAL A 213 -17.49 -2.97 4.82
C VAL A 213 -16.82 -1.79 4.11
N LEU A 214 -16.03 -2.06 3.07
CA LEU A 214 -15.29 -1.04 2.32
C LEU A 214 -16.21 0.03 1.72
N ILE A 215 -17.35 -0.35 1.12
CA ILE A 215 -18.30 0.62 0.53
C ILE A 215 -19.16 1.37 1.54
N SER A 216 -19.14 1.00 2.83
CA SER A 216 -19.95 1.68 3.85
C SER A 216 -19.45 3.09 4.20
N ARG A 217 -18.24 3.47 3.77
CA ARG A 217 -17.60 4.77 4.02
C ARG A 217 -17.23 5.44 2.69
N PRO A 218 -18.17 6.19 2.07
CA PRO A 218 -17.96 6.77 0.73
C PRO A 218 -16.92 7.89 0.74
N ASN A 219 -16.75 8.63 1.85
CA ASN A 219 -15.80 9.73 1.94
C ASN A 219 -14.35 9.20 1.83
N LEU A 220 -14.06 8.03 2.42
CA LEU A 220 -12.78 7.34 2.25
C LEU A 220 -12.51 6.85 0.82
N ILE A 221 -13.56 6.49 0.06
CA ILE A 221 -13.41 6.17 -1.38
C ILE A 221 -13.10 7.44 -2.17
N GLU A 222 -13.78 8.55 -1.86
CA GLU A 222 -13.57 9.83 -2.50
C GLU A 222 -12.18 10.41 -2.18
N PHE A 223 -11.72 10.33 -0.93
CA PHE A 223 -10.35 10.64 -0.51
C PHE A 223 -9.30 9.95 -1.40
N VAL A 224 -9.41 8.63 -1.56
CA VAL A 224 -8.50 7.85 -2.41
C VAL A 224 -8.62 8.25 -3.88
N LYS A 225 -9.83 8.48 -4.41
CA LYS A 225 -10.04 8.98 -5.78
C LYS A 225 -9.37 10.33 -6.00
N ASN A 226 -9.67 11.32 -5.15
CA ASN A 226 -9.27 12.71 -5.32
C ASN A 226 -7.76 12.88 -5.21
N ILE A 227 -7.11 12.19 -4.25
CA ILE A 227 -5.65 12.14 -4.18
C ILE A 227 -5.04 11.51 -5.44
N ASN A 228 -5.52 10.34 -5.88
CA ASN A 228 -4.89 9.70 -7.03
C ASN A 228 -5.10 10.48 -8.34
N ASN A 229 -6.28 11.09 -8.52
CA ASN A 229 -6.57 11.95 -9.67
C ASN A 229 -5.62 13.16 -9.74
N LYS A 230 -5.33 13.78 -8.59
CA LYS A 230 -4.51 15.00 -8.47
C LYS A 230 -3.00 14.74 -8.48
N TYR A 231 -2.54 13.60 -7.95
CA TYR A 231 -1.10 13.31 -7.73
C TYR A 231 -0.56 12.06 -8.46
N LYS A 232 -1.41 11.33 -9.20
CA LYS A 232 -1.08 10.17 -10.07
C LYS A 232 -0.08 9.21 -9.44
N ILE A 233 -0.42 8.78 -8.22
CA ILE A 233 0.38 7.89 -7.36
C ILE A 233 0.26 6.44 -7.87
N TRP A 234 -0.97 6.03 -8.16
CA TRP A 234 -1.33 4.78 -8.82
C TRP A 234 -1.66 5.10 -10.28
N LYS A 235 -0.79 4.68 -11.21
CA LYS A 235 -0.84 5.04 -12.64
C LYS A 235 -1.78 4.12 -13.43
N ASN A 236 -1.98 2.88 -12.99
CA ASN A 236 -2.88 1.92 -13.61
C ASN A 236 -4.34 2.07 -13.15
N GLU A 237 -5.03 2.97 -13.83
CA GLU A 237 -6.46 3.25 -13.66
C GLU A 237 -7.38 2.04 -13.94
N LYS A 238 -6.88 0.93 -14.53
CA LYS A 238 -7.69 -0.28 -14.77
C LYS A 238 -7.89 -1.16 -13.54
N VAL A 239 -7.00 -1.10 -12.54
CA VAL A 239 -7.08 -1.95 -11.34
C VAL A 239 -7.27 -1.15 -10.07
N PHE A 240 -6.77 0.08 -10.05
CA PHE A 240 -7.12 1.09 -9.04
C PHE A 240 -8.64 1.14 -8.86
N LEU A 241 -9.10 0.87 -7.63
CA LEU A 241 -10.52 0.85 -7.25
C LEU A 241 -11.38 -0.18 -8.00
N SER A 242 -10.79 -1.23 -8.60
CA SER A 242 -11.56 -2.25 -9.33
C SER A 242 -12.59 -2.99 -8.47
N GLY A 243 -12.36 -3.11 -7.15
CA GLY A 243 -13.34 -3.59 -6.18
C GLY A 243 -14.60 -2.74 -6.13
N ILE A 244 -14.43 -1.41 -6.08
CA ILE A 244 -15.50 -0.42 -6.13
C ILE A 244 -16.26 -0.49 -7.46
N ASN A 245 -15.53 -0.50 -8.58
CA ASN A 245 -16.12 -0.44 -9.92
C ASN A 245 -16.96 -1.70 -10.24
N ASP A 246 -16.51 -2.91 -9.82
CA ASP A 246 -17.24 -4.18 -9.96
C ASP A 246 -18.62 -4.20 -9.26
N VAL A 247 -18.90 -3.22 -8.37
CA VAL A 247 -20.19 -3.02 -7.68
C VAL A 247 -21.05 -1.99 -8.42
N PHE A 248 -20.53 -0.79 -8.70
CA PHE A 248 -21.31 0.28 -9.33
C PHE A 248 -21.80 -0.07 -10.75
N PHE A 249 -21.02 -0.85 -11.51
CA PHE A 249 -21.45 -1.40 -12.81
C PHE A 249 -22.44 -2.58 -12.72
N LYS A 250 -23.02 -2.86 -11.52
CA LYS A 250 -24.13 -3.80 -11.31
C LYS A 250 -25.35 -3.17 -10.65
N SER A 251 -25.29 -1.86 -10.41
CA SER A 251 -26.41 -1.02 -9.94
C SER A 251 -26.93 -0.07 -11.03
N MET A 252 -26.54 -0.33 -12.28
CA MET A 252 -27.07 0.22 -13.54
C MET A 252 -27.45 -0.96 -14.44
#